data_AF-A0A060YLN0-F1
#
_entry.id   AF-A0A060YLN0-F1
#
_cell.length_a   1.000
_cell.length_b   1.000
_cell.length_c   1.000
_cell.angle_alpha   90.00
_cell.angle_beta   90.00
_cell.angle_gamma   90.00
#
_symmetry.space_group_name_H-M   'P 1'
#
loop_
_entity.id
_entity.type
_entity.pdbx_description
1 polymer ?
#
loop_
_entity_poly.entity_id
_entity_poly.type
_entity_poly.pdbx_seq_one_letter_code
_entity_poly.pdbx_strand_id
1 'polypeptide(L)'
;MYSGNSYSQAKFGLEAKDIHKAKGKSCGYYMRVVFFFSSLIQSLIIVSLVLFLVYGQPEKSAEERRVVELEQSLNRISENNINLRKDKADLGAALGARKAEKTALEGEVAMLKKAANASGEQIRALILKASQCETDKRKIEMSRATHVRGPTTPFIFATPNTEVKTLQSLNSQQAAMIKLIEANFTQTNQYIRIERDNAIKDRDAHNLETISLRRENNNLKEHLKLYTQKCKEDFAKSLEGIQMVTSNFLVRIDNLFPHSMTFHLTCEKQTEQMENIRARCSNLSKEVEDKFQRYLDNVGNKVANIQALSSRLEVQNSHLTLDLQQCVQNRSATAAEGSRLLLEIRENHDRQVETLLKEQNRLREEKSLQGERLILREAEVKTLNGNVESLTTALTNCNPKLTGQKPLGLMSALKGGPSIAAPVISKPHMAR
;
A
#
# COMPACT_ATOMS: atom_id res chain seq x y z
N MET A 1 6.03 -108.74 110.38
CA MET A 1 7.06 -108.45 111.40
C MET A 1 6.97 -106.97 111.75
N TYR A 2 6.87 -106.69 113.05
CA TYR A 2 7.15 -105.45 113.83
C TYR A 2 7.90 -104.32 113.10
N SER A 3 7.82 -103.03 113.43
CA SER A 3 7.06 -102.17 114.36
C SER A 3 7.75 -100.80 114.31
N GLY A 4 7.04 -99.74 114.73
CA GLY A 4 7.64 -98.51 115.27
C GLY A 4 7.13 -97.24 114.57
N ASN A 5 6.24 -96.46 115.21
CA ASN A 5 6.58 -95.40 116.19
C ASN A 5 7.57 -94.37 115.62
N SER A 6 7.47 -93.07 115.85
CA SER A 6 6.53 -92.22 116.58
C SER A 6 6.94 -90.79 116.26
N TYR A 7 5.98 -89.88 116.38
CA TYR A 7 6.16 -88.43 116.48
C TYR A 7 7.37 -88.00 117.32
N SER A 8 8.01 -86.88 116.94
CA SER A 8 8.49 -85.89 117.90
C SER A 8 8.61 -84.49 117.29
N GLN A 9 8.21 -83.55 118.14
CA GLN A 9 7.81 -82.18 117.95
C GLN A 9 8.98 -81.20 118.21
N ALA A 10 8.70 -79.91 117.97
CA ALA A 10 9.38 -78.72 118.51
C ALA A 10 10.68 -78.29 117.77
N LYS A 11 11.00 -77.01 117.56
CA LYS A 11 10.54 -75.74 118.14
C LYS A 11 11.09 -74.58 117.28
N PHE A 12 10.27 -73.53 117.12
CA PHE A 12 10.59 -72.09 117.10
C PHE A 12 11.98 -71.59 116.63
N GLY A 13 11.96 -70.66 115.66
CA GLY A 13 13.04 -69.69 115.40
C GLY A 13 12.75 -68.78 114.19
N LEU A 14 12.86 -67.48 114.39
CA LEU A 14 12.48 -66.35 113.52
C LEU A 14 13.24 -66.21 112.18
N GLU A 15 12.60 -65.51 111.22
CA GLU A 15 13.11 -64.66 110.11
C GLU A 15 14.28 -65.19 109.24
N ALA A 16 14.23 -65.23 107.90
CA ALA A 16 13.91 -64.13 106.99
C ALA A 16 13.40 -64.63 105.62
N LYS A 17 12.73 -63.71 104.93
CA LYS A 17 12.07 -63.83 103.63
C LYS A 17 13.09 -64.04 102.50
N ASP A 18 13.13 -65.25 101.91
CA ASP A 18 13.79 -65.48 100.62
C ASP A 18 12.77 -65.86 99.55
N ILE A 19 12.34 -64.85 98.81
CA ILE A 19 11.78 -64.98 97.47
C ILE A 19 12.98 -64.86 96.53
N HIS A 20 13.28 -65.88 95.73
CA HIS A 20 13.65 -65.78 94.30
C HIS A 20 14.44 -67.01 93.79
N LYS A 21 13.92 -67.64 92.73
CA LYS A 21 14.70 -68.00 91.52
C LYS A 21 13.76 -68.36 90.37
N ALA A 22 13.51 -67.40 89.47
CA ALA A 22 12.88 -67.62 88.18
C ALA A 22 13.94 -67.74 87.08
N LYS A 23 13.76 -68.70 86.16
CA LYS A 23 14.57 -68.98 84.97
C LYS A 23 14.99 -67.69 84.25
N GLY A 24 16.28 -67.37 84.27
CA GLY A 24 16.85 -66.24 83.52
C GLY A 24 16.77 -66.47 82.00
N LYS A 25 16.16 -65.54 81.28
CA LYS A 25 16.26 -65.45 79.81
C LYS A 25 17.70 -65.05 79.46
N SER A 26 18.34 -65.81 78.57
CA SER A 26 19.74 -65.61 78.20
C SER A 26 19.96 -64.26 77.49
N CYS A 27 21.10 -63.64 77.73
CA CYS A 27 21.57 -62.38 77.14
C CYS A 27 21.41 -62.33 75.60
N GLY A 28 21.46 -63.47 74.91
CA GLY A 28 21.28 -63.57 73.45
C GLY A 28 19.89 -63.19 72.94
N TYR A 29 18.83 -63.28 73.77
CA TYR A 29 17.48 -62.85 73.36
C TYR A 29 17.41 -61.33 73.16
N TYR A 30 18.00 -60.56 74.08
CA TYR A 30 18.02 -59.10 73.99
C TYR A 30 18.89 -58.59 72.85
N MET A 31 20.01 -59.27 72.54
CA MET A 31 20.86 -58.92 71.39
C MET A 31 20.12 -59.07 70.05
N ARG A 32 19.33 -60.15 69.87
CA ARG A 32 18.53 -60.33 68.64
C ARG A 32 17.44 -59.26 68.50
N VAL A 33 16.82 -58.89 69.61
CA VAL A 33 15.79 -57.83 69.64
C VAL A 33 16.40 -56.47 69.26
N VAL A 34 17.58 -56.13 69.79
CA VAL A 34 18.29 -54.88 69.44
C VAL A 34 18.66 -54.84 67.95
N PHE A 35 19.19 -55.93 67.38
CA PHE A 35 19.51 -55.99 65.95
C PHE A 35 18.27 -55.82 65.06
N PHE A 36 17.13 -56.37 65.46
CA PHE A 36 15.88 -56.23 64.71
C PHE A 36 15.38 -54.78 64.72
N PHE A 37 15.42 -54.13 65.89
CA PHE A 37 15.05 -52.71 65.99
C PHE A 37 16.03 -51.79 65.25
N SER A 38 17.34 -52.07 65.28
CA SER A 38 18.32 -51.31 64.50
C SER A 38 18.09 -51.44 62.98
N SER A 39 17.83 -52.66 62.49
CA SER A 39 17.53 -52.88 61.07
C SER A 39 16.18 -52.25 60.66
N LEU A 40 15.20 -52.24 61.55
CA LEU A 40 13.89 -51.64 61.29
C LEU A 40 13.95 -50.11 61.25
N ILE A 41 14.69 -49.49 62.17
CA ILE A 41 14.94 -48.03 62.17
C ILE A 41 15.73 -47.63 60.92
N GLN A 42 16.73 -48.43 60.52
CA GLN A 42 17.49 -48.20 59.28
C GLN A 42 16.59 -48.24 58.03
N SER A 43 15.71 -49.24 57.91
CA SER A 43 14.76 -49.33 56.79
C SER A 43 13.77 -48.16 56.76
N LEU A 44 13.26 -47.74 57.92
CA LEU A 44 12.39 -46.56 58.02
C LEU A 44 13.10 -45.28 57.56
N ILE A 45 14.36 -45.08 57.94
CA ILE A 45 15.15 -43.93 57.50
C ILE A 45 15.34 -43.95 55.98
N ILE A 46 15.64 -45.10 55.38
CA ILE A 46 15.80 -45.24 53.92
C ILE A 46 14.49 -44.88 53.19
N VAL A 47 13.35 -45.39 53.66
CA VAL A 47 12.04 -45.08 53.07
C VAL A 47 11.71 -43.59 53.23
N SER A 48 11.99 -42.99 54.39
CA SER A 48 11.80 -41.55 54.60
C SER A 48 12.67 -40.71 53.68
N LEU A 49 13.94 -41.08 53.46
CA LEU A 49 14.84 -40.36 52.55
C LEU A 49 14.40 -40.50 51.09
N VAL A 50 13.92 -41.67 50.67
CA VAL A 50 13.39 -41.87 49.31
C VAL A 50 12.10 -41.08 49.10
N LEU A 51 11.20 -41.04 50.08
CA LEU A 51 10.01 -40.18 50.01
C LEU A 51 10.39 -38.70 49.97
N PHE A 52 11.43 -38.29 50.70
CA PHE A 52 11.97 -36.93 50.62
C PHE A 52 12.65 -36.64 49.27
N LEU A 53 13.18 -37.64 48.57
CA LEU A 53 13.82 -37.46 47.26
C LEU A 53 12.78 -37.46 46.11
N VAL A 54 11.71 -38.25 46.23
CA VAL A 54 10.61 -38.33 45.26
C VAL A 54 9.61 -37.18 45.43
N TYR A 55 9.34 -36.75 46.65
CA TYR A 55 8.33 -35.72 46.96
C TYR A 55 8.89 -34.43 47.58
N GLY A 56 10.18 -34.38 47.92
CA GLY A 56 10.80 -33.20 48.56
C GLY A 56 11.45 -32.20 47.60
N GLN A 57 11.21 -32.29 46.28
CA GLN A 57 11.45 -31.12 45.44
C GLN A 57 10.46 -30.01 45.84
N PRO A 58 10.92 -28.83 46.26
CA PRO A 58 10.04 -27.79 46.74
C PRO A 58 9.22 -27.26 45.56
N GLU A 59 7.90 -27.51 45.57
CA GLU A 59 6.91 -26.94 44.62
C GLU A 59 6.97 -25.41 44.52
N LYS A 60 7.65 -24.74 45.47
CA LYS A 60 7.91 -23.30 45.49
C LYS A 60 8.49 -22.78 44.17
N SER A 61 9.37 -23.51 43.49
CA SER A 61 9.97 -23.01 42.24
C SER A 61 9.00 -22.98 41.04
N ALA A 62 7.97 -23.82 41.02
CA ALA A 62 7.03 -23.89 39.90
C ALA A 62 5.87 -22.90 40.07
N GLU A 63 5.36 -22.76 41.30
CA GLU A 63 4.31 -21.78 41.61
C GLU A 63 4.85 -20.35 41.57
N GLU A 64 6.04 -20.08 42.12
CA GLU A 64 6.62 -18.73 42.12
C GLU A 64 6.95 -18.26 40.69
N ARG A 65 7.40 -19.17 39.80
CA ARG A 65 7.54 -18.88 38.37
C ARG A 65 6.21 -18.56 37.70
N ARG A 66 5.14 -19.30 38.01
CA ARG A 66 3.79 -19.02 37.47
C ARG A 66 3.27 -17.68 37.95
N VAL A 67 3.52 -17.31 39.20
CA VAL A 67 3.10 -16.01 39.76
C VAL A 67 3.83 -14.87 39.03
N VAL A 68 5.15 -14.98 38.81
CA VAL A 68 5.93 -13.97 38.06
C VAL A 68 5.45 -13.86 36.61
N GLU A 69 5.16 -14.99 35.95
CA GLU A 69 4.64 -14.98 34.58
C GLU A 69 3.24 -14.34 34.49
N LEU A 70 2.37 -14.63 35.46
CA LEU A 70 1.05 -14.01 35.60
C LEU A 70 1.17 -12.50 35.81
N GLU A 71 2.06 -12.04 36.68
CA GLU A 71 2.31 -10.63 36.97
C GLU A 71 2.84 -9.89 35.73
N GLN A 72 3.79 -10.49 35.00
CA GLN A 72 4.27 -9.95 33.72
C GLN A 72 3.16 -9.88 32.66
N SER A 73 2.29 -10.90 32.59
CA SER A 73 1.15 -10.90 31.67
C SER A 73 0.15 -9.80 32.00
N LEU A 74 -0.11 -9.57 33.29
CA LEU A 74 -1.06 -8.57 33.78
C LEU A 74 -0.51 -7.16 33.49
N ASN A 75 0.78 -6.94 33.72
CA ASN A 75 1.44 -5.68 33.39
C ASN A 75 1.40 -5.39 31.88
N ARG A 76 1.69 -6.38 31.03
CA ARG A 76 1.56 -6.24 29.56
C ARG A 76 0.13 -5.93 29.13
N ILE A 77 -0.85 -6.64 29.69
CA ILE A 77 -2.27 -6.41 29.36
C ILE A 77 -2.71 -5.01 29.82
N SER A 78 -2.27 -4.58 31.00
CA SER A 78 -2.55 -3.25 31.54
C SER A 78 -2.00 -2.15 30.62
N GLU A 79 -0.74 -2.25 30.22
CA GLU A 79 -0.10 -1.30 29.30
C GLU A 79 -0.81 -1.26 27.94
N ASN A 80 -1.13 -2.42 27.38
CA ASN A 80 -1.92 -2.50 26.14
C ASN A 80 -3.30 -1.86 26.30
N ASN A 81 -3.96 -2.01 27.45
CA ASN A 81 -5.27 -1.40 27.70
C ASN A 81 -5.17 0.13 27.77
N ILE A 82 -4.11 0.66 28.39
CA ILE A 82 -3.83 2.10 28.44
C ILE A 82 -3.60 2.65 27.03
N ASN A 83 -2.77 1.97 26.23
CA ASN A 83 -2.50 2.36 24.84
C ASN A 83 -3.77 2.32 23.98
N LEU A 84 -4.57 1.25 24.06
CA LEU A 84 -5.84 1.15 23.34
C LEU A 84 -6.84 2.23 23.73
N ARG A 85 -6.87 2.64 25.01
CA ARG A 85 -7.73 3.76 25.45
C ARG A 85 -7.27 5.08 24.87
N LYS A 86 -5.95 5.29 24.77
CA LYS A 86 -5.37 6.48 24.13
C LYS A 86 -5.67 6.50 22.64
N ASP A 87 -5.41 5.42 21.93
CA ASP A 87 -5.71 5.30 20.49
C ASP A 87 -7.19 5.51 20.21
N LYS A 88 -8.08 4.98 21.06
CA LYS A 88 -9.52 5.22 20.97
C LYS A 88 -9.88 6.71 21.11
N ALA A 89 -9.23 7.41 22.04
CA ALA A 89 -9.46 8.85 22.22
C ALA A 89 -8.95 9.65 21.01
N ASP A 90 -7.75 9.33 20.52
CA ASP A 90 -7.12 10.01 19.38
C ASP A 90 -7.91 9.77 18.09
N LEU A 91 -8.34 8.52 17.83
CA LEU A 91 -9.21 8.18 16.71
C LEU A 91 -10.59 8.85 16.84
N GLY A 92 -11.13 8.93 18.06
CA GLY A 92 -12.38 9.64 18.33
C GLY A 92 -12.29 11.13 18.00
N ALA A 93 -11.19 11.78 18.39
CA ALA A 93 -10.93 13.18 18.06
C ALA A 93 -10.75 13.39 16.55
N ALA A 94 -9.98 12.53 15.88
CA ALA A 94 -9.78 12.59 14.43
C ALA A 94 -11.08 12.40 13.65
N LEU A 95 -11.93 11.47 14.08
CA LEU A 95 -13.25 11.24 13.47
C LEU A 95 -14.17 12.45 13.67
N GLY A 96 -14.15 13.07 14.85
CA GLY A 96 -14.87 14.33 15.11
C GLY A 96 -14.43 15.45 14.17
N ALA A 97 -13.12 15.65 14.01
CA ALA A 97 -12.56 16.66 13.12
C ALA A 97 -12.94 16.40 11.65
N ARG A 98 -12.79 15.16 11.17
CA ARG A 98 -13.18 14.79 9.79
C ARG A 98 -14.67 14.95 9.53
N LYS A 99 -15.52 14.70 10.53
CA LYS A 99 -16.97 14.91 10.40
C LYS A 99 -17.32 16.40 10.29
N ALA A 100 -16.65 17.25 11.05
CA ALA A 100 -16.81 18.70 10.96
C ALA A 100 -16.36 19.24 9.58
N GLU A 101 -15.19 18.80 9.10
CA GLU A 101 -14.66 19.14 7.77
C GLU A 101 -15.61 18.69 6.65
N LYS A 102 -16.13 17.45 6.73
CA LYS A 102 -17.13 16.96 5.78
C LYS A 102 -18.37 17.84 5.75
N THR A 103 -18.87 18.25 6.91
CA THR A 103 -20.06 19.11 7.02
C THR A 103 -19.81 20.49 6.41
N ALA A 104 -18.61 21.04 6.60
CA ALA A 104 -18.21 22.31 5.99
C ALA A 104 -18.15 22.22 4.46
N LEU A 105 -17.51 21.17 3.93
CA LEU A 105 -17.41 20.92 2.48
C LEU A 105 -18.77 20.68 1.84
N GLU A 106 -19.68 19.95 2.50
CA GLU A 106 -21.06 19.78 2.02
C GLU A 106 -21.80 21.12 1.94
N GLY A 107 -21.55 22.04 2.88
CA GLY A 107 -22.06 23.41 2.85
C GLY A 107 -21.52 24.22 1.67
N GLU A 108 -20.21 24.15 1.41
CA GLU A 108 -19.59 24.82 0.26
C GLU A 108 -20.11 24.29 -1.07
N VAL A 109 -20.26 22.97 -1.21
CA VAL A 109 -20.83 22.34 -2.40
C VAL A 109 -22.28 22.81 -2.64
N ALA A 110 -23.09 22.91 -1.57
CA ALA A 110 -24.44 23.42 -1.68
C ALA A 110 -24.48 24.89 -2.16
N MET A 111 -23.57 25.73 -1.66
CA MET A 111 -23.43 27.13 -2.08
C MET A 111 -22.98 27.24 -3.54
N LEU A 112 -21.97 26.48 -3.95
CA LEU A 112 -21.48 26.44 -5.34
C LEU A 112 -22.58 25.96 -6.29
N LYS A 113 -23.36 24.95 -5.91
CA LYS A 113 -24.51 24.48 -6.71
C LYS A 113 -25.57 25.57 -6.88
N LYS A 114 -25.85 26.34 -5.83
CA LYS A 114 -26.78 27.48 -5.90
C LYS A 114 -26.25 28.58 -6.83
N ALA A 115 -24.96 28.91 -6.73
CA ALA A 115 -24.32 29.89 -7.62
C ALA A 115 -24.34 29.42 -9.08
N ALA A 116 -24.01 28.16 -9.36
CA ALA A 116 -24.03 27.59 -10.70
C ALA A 116 -25.43 27.61 -11.33
N ASN A 117 -26.48 27.29 -10.55
CA ASN A 117 -27.86 27.38 -11.03
C ASN A 117 -28.25 28.82 -11.37
N ALA A 118 -27.89 29.79 -10.53
CA ALA A 118 -28.17 31.21 -10.77
C ALA A 118 -27.42 31.73 -12.01
N SER A 119 -26.15 31.34 -12.21
CA SER A 119 -25.40 31.64 -13.42
C SER A 119 -26.04 31.00 -14.66
N GLY A 120 -26.53 29.77 -14.56
CA GLY A 120 -27.27 29.09 -15.63
C GLY A 120 -28.53 29.84 -16.05
N GLU A 121 -29.28 30.39 -15.10
CA GLU A 121 -30.45 31.23 -15.37
C GLU A 121 -30.07 32.55 -16.07
N GLN A 122 -29.00 33.22 -15.62
CA GLN A 122 -28.49 34.42 -16.28
C GLN A 122 -28.03 34.13 -17.72
N ILE A 123 -27.33 33.02 -17.95
CA ILE A 123 -26.90 32.61 -19.29
C ILE A 123 -28.11 32.39 -20.19
N ARG A 124 -29.15 31.68 -19.73
CA ARG A 124 -30.40 31.50 -20.50
C ARG A 124 -31.07 32.83 -20.83
N ALA A 125 -31.11 33.76 -19.88
CA ALA A 125 -31.67 35.10 -20.10
C ALA A 125 -30.88 35.90 -21.16
N LEU A 126 -29.55 35.79 -21.14
CA LEU A 126 -28.69 36.41 -22.15
C LEU A 126 -28.89 35.79 -23.54
N ILE A 127 -29.00 34.46 -23.63
CA ILE A 127 -29.30 33.75 -24.88
C ILE A 127 -30.64 34.21 -25.46
N LEU A 128 -31.68 34.32 -24.62
CA LEU A 128 -32.99 34.83 -25.04
C LEU A 128 -32.90 36.27 -25.57
N LYS A 129 -32.21 37.17 -24.86
CA LYS A 129 -31.98 38.55 -25.33
C LYS A 129 -31.21 38.61 -26.65
N ALA A 130 -30.20 37.76 -26.82
CA ALA A 130 -29.44 37.69 -28.07
C ALA A 130 -30.34 37.24 -29.23
N SER A 131 -31.17 36.21 -29.02
CA SER A 131 -32.13 35.76 -30.05
C SER A 131 -33.17 36.84 -30.40
N GLN A 132 -33.64 37.61 -29.42
CA GLN A 132 -34.54 38.74 -29.65
C GLN A 132 -33.86 39.83 -30.51
N CYS A 133 -32.60 40.15 -30.20
CA CYS A 133 -31.82 41.14 -30.94
C CYS A 133 -31.59 40.71 -32.40
N GLU A 134 -31.29 39.43 -32.65
CA GLU A 134 -31.20 38.90 -34.01
C GLU A 134 -32.53 38.98 -34.76
N THR A 135 -33.64 38.70 -34.08
CA THR A 135 -34.98 38.77 -34.67
C THR A 135 -35.36 40.21 -35.04
N ASP A 136 -35.02 41.17 -34.18
CA ASP A 136 -35.27 42.59 -34.42
C ASP A 136 -34.36 43.16 -35.52
N LYS A 137 -33.11 42.68 -35.61
CA LYS A 137 -32.22 42.96 -36.74
C LYS A 137 -32.85 42.52 -38.08
N ARG A 138 -33.40 41.30 -38.15
CA ARG A 138 -34.08 40.80 -39.37
C ARG A 138 -35.32 41.62 -39.73
N LYS A 139 -36.09 42.09 -38.75
CA LYS A 139 -37.25 42.98 -38.98
C LYS A 139 -36.82 44.32 -39.58
N ILE A 140 -35.72 44.91 -39.09
CA ILE A 140 -35.17 46.16 -39.64
C ILE A 140 -34.66 45.96 -41.07
N GLU A 141 -34.00 44.83 -41.35
CA GLU A 141 -33.53 44.46 -42.68
C GLU A 141 -34.70 44.22 -43.66
N MET A 142 -35.78 43.58 -43.24
CA MET A 142 -37.01 43.42 -44.04
C MET A 142 -37.73 44.75 -44.30
N SER A 143 -37.68 45.69 -43.36
CA SER A 143 -38.33 47.01 -43.48
C SER A 143 -37.58 47.94 -44.45
N ARG A 144 -36.32 47.63 -44.79
CA ARG A 144 -35.52 48.35 -45.81
C ARG A 144 -35.79 47.89 -47.24
N ALA A 145 -36.58 46.82 -47.44
CA ALA A 145 -36.96 46.33 -48.78
C ALA A 145 -38.15 47.10 -49.40
N THR A 146 -38.80 48.01 -48.66
CA THR A 146 -39.91 48.82 -49.18
C THR A 146 -39.41 50.22 -49.52
N HIS A 147 -39.28 50.50 -50.81
CA HIS A 147 -38.96 51.81 -51.38
C HIS A 147 -39.93 52.88 -50.85
N VAL A 148 -39.47 53.76 -49.97
CA VAL A 148 -40.16 55.02 -49.66
C VAL A 148 -39.31 56.17 -50.18
N ARG A 149 -39.83 56.78 -51.22
CA ARG A 149 -39.38 58.03 -51.83
C ARG A 149 -39.72 59.17 -50.85
N GLY A 150 -38.73 59.91 -50.39
CA GLY A 150 -38.90 61.06 -49.48
C GLY A 150 -37.65 61.95 -49.49
N PRO A 151 -37.78 63.25 -49.17
CA PRO A 151 -37.30 64.33 -50.02
C PRO A 151 -35.84 64.75 -49.78
N THR A 152 -35.31 65.37 -50.84
CA THR A 152 -34.03 66.06 -50.97
C THR A 152 -33.67 66.88 -49.72
N THR A 153 -32.57 66.50 -49.06
CA THR A 153 -31.88 67.36 -48.09
C THR A 153 -30.53 67.78 -48.69
N PRO A 154 -30.06 69.01 -48.42
CA PRO A 154 -28.91 69.58 -49.12
C PRO A 154 -27.63 68.87 -48.70
N PHE A 155 -26.80 68.58 -49.69
CA PHE A 155 -25.39 68.19 -49.51
C PHE A 155 -24.68 69.20 -48.61
N ILE A 156 -24.38 68.77 -47.38
CA ILE A 156 -23.32 69.39 -46.59
C ILE A 156 -22.04 68.64 -46.96
N PHE A 157 -21.13 69.35 -47.62
CA PHE A 157 -19.77 68.89 -47.83
C PHE A 157 -19.11 68.66 -46.46
N ALA A 158 -19.07 67.40 -46.01
CA ALA A 158 -18.22 66.99 -44.91
C ALA A 158 -16.77 67.09 -45.40
N THR A 159 -15.98 67.90 -44.72
CA THR A 159 -14.54 68.02 -45.02
C THR A 159 -13.86 66.65 -44.81
N PRO A 160 -12.96 66.20 -45.70
CA PRO A 160 -12.36 64.87 -45.65
C PRO A 160 -11.63 64.51 -44.34
N ASN A 161 -11.30 65.50 -43.51
CA ASN A 161 -10.65 65.31 -42.22
C ASN A 161 -11.55 64.73 -41.11
N THR A 162 -12.88 64.85 -41.20
CA THR A 162 -13.78 64.34 -40.15
C THR A 162 -14.10 62.85 -40.34
N GLU A 163 -14.25 62.40 -41.58
CA GLU A 163 -14.50 60.98 -41.93
C GLU A 163 -13.28 60.09 -41.67
N VAL A 164 -12.07 60.60 -41.95
CA VAL A 164 -10.83 59.88 -41.64
C VAL A 164 -10.65 59.69 -40.13
N LYS A 165 -10.99 60.71 -39.32
CA LYS A 165 -10.93 60.60 -37.85
C LYS A 165 -11.94 59.61 -37.29
N THR A 166 -13.16 59.56 -37.82
CA THR A 166 -14.17 58.57 -37.38
C THR A 166 -13.78 57.15 -37.80
N LEU A 167 -13.25 56.95 -39.00
CA LEU A 167 -12.73 55.65 -39.45
C LEU A 167 -11.52 55.20 -38.62
N GLN A 168 -10.61 56.12 -38.27
CA GLN A 168 -9.46 55.81 -37.43
C GLN A 168 -9.87 55.46 -35.99
N SER A 169 -10.87 56.16 -35.45
CA SER A 169 -11.48 55.82 -34.16
C SER A 169 -12.13 54.42 -34.20
N LEU A 170 -12.92 54.13 -35.25
CA LEU A 170 -13.56 52.83 -35.41
C LEU A 170 -12.54 51.69 -35.56
N ASN A 171 -11.47 51.91 -36.33
CA ASN A 171 -10.40 50.92 -36.49
C ASN A 171 -9.65 50.68 -35.17
N SER A 172 -9.39 51.75 -34.40
CA SER A 172 -8.79 51.63 -33.06
C SER A 172 -9.70 50.87 -32.09
N GLN A 173 -11.02 51.08 -32.18
CA GLN A 173 -12.02 50.36 -31.39
C GLN A 173 -12.11 48.87 -31.79
N GLN A 174 -12.06 48.58 -33.09
CA GLN A 174 -12.02 47.20 -33.61
C GLN A 174 -10.75 46.48 -33.15
N ALA A 175 -9.59 47.11 -33.24
CA ALA A 175 -8.33 46.54 -32.77
C ALA A 175 -8.34 46.26 -31.25
N ALA A 176 -8.94 47.15 -30.45
CA ALA A 176 -9.11 46.92 -29.02
C ALA A 176 -10.05 45.73 -28.73
N MET A 177 -11.13 45.60 -29.50
CA MET A 177 -12.08 44.50 -29.35
C MET A 177 -11.48 43.16 -29.76
N ILE A 178 -10.70 43.12 -30.85
CA ILE A 178 -9.97 41.91 -31.27
C ILE A 178 -9.01 41.46 -30.17
N LYS A 179 -8.21 42.38 -29.61
CA LYS A 179 -7.30 42.06 -28.49
C LYS A 179 -8.03 41.50 -27.28
N LEU A 180 -9.21 42.05 -26.96
CA LEU A 180 -10.01 41.56 -25.84
C LEU A 180 -10.56 40.15 -26.11
N ILE A 181 -11.00 39.88 -27.35
CA ILE A 181 -11.46 38.55 -27.76
C ILE A 181 -10.29 37.55 -27.74
N GLU A 182 -9.12 37.92 -28.25
CA GLU A 182 -7.91 37.07 -28.23
C GLU A 182 -7.49 36.73 -26.79
N ALA A 183 -7.49 37.71 -25.90
CA ALA A 183 -7.18 37.50 -24.48
C ALA A 183 -8.20 36.55 -23.82
N ASN A 184 -9.50 36.77 -24.07
CA ASN A 184 -10.57 35.95 -23.52
C ASN A 184 -10.51 34.50 -24.05
N PHE A 185 -10.26 34.33 -25.35
CA PHE A 185 -10.11 33.02 -25.97
C PHE A 185 -8.89 32.29 -25.41
N THR A 186 -7.76 32.97 -25.26
CA THR A 186 -6.54 32.40 -24.70
C THR A 186 -6.77 31.94 -23.26
N GLN A 187 -7.40 32.78 -22.43
CA GLN A 187 -7.75 32.45 -21.04
C GLN A 187 -8.70 31.25 -20.97
N THR A 188 -9.75 31.22 -21.80
CA THR A 188 -10.73 30.14 -21.84
C THR A 188 -10.08 28.83 -22.28
N ASN A 189 -9.22 28.86 -23.30
CA ASN A 189 -8.51 27.67 -23.79
C ASN A 189 -7.53 27.13 -22.74
N GLN A 190 -6.84 28.02 -22.01
CA GLN A 190 -5.99 27.62 -20.88
C GLN A 190 -6.82 26.97 -19.76
N TYR A 191 -7.95 27.58 -19.39
CA TYR A 191 -8.85 27.03 -18.39
C TYR A 191 -9.35 25.63 -18.76
N ILE A 192 -9.85 25.45 -20.00
CA ILE A 192 -10.35 24.16 -20.48
C ILE A 192 -9.23 23.11 -20.51
N ARG A 193 -8.00 23.49 -20.88
CA ARG A 193 -6.85 22.57 -20.84
C ARG A 193 -6.55 22.09 -19.42
N ILE A 194 -6.56 23.01 -18.45
CA ILE A 194 -6.35 22.68 -17.04
C ILE A 194 -7.47 21.77 -16.54
N GLU A 195 -8.74 22.10 -16.81
CA GLU A 195 -9.87 21.24 -16.42
C GLU A 195 -9.79 19.85 -17.05
N ARG A 196 -9.46 19.77 -18.34
CA ARG A 196 -9.26 18.48 -19.02
C ARG A 196 -8.16 17.67 -18.35
N ASP A 197 -7.02 18.29 -18.06
CA ASP A 197 -5.88 17.62 -17.45
C ASP A 197 -6.21 17.16 -16.03
N ASN A 198 -6.98 17.94 -15.27
CA ASN A 198 -7.50 17.55 -13.96
C ASN A 198 -8.50 16.39 -14.09
N ALA A 199 -9.44 16.44 -15.03
CA ALA A 199 -10.39 15.35 -15.27
C ALA A 199 -9.70 14.03 -15.67
N ILE A 200 -8.62 14.11 -16.44
CA ILE A 200 -7.79 12.95 -16.77
C ILE A 200 -7.13 12.39 -15.51
N LYS A 201 -6.53 13.24 -14.67
CA LYS A 201 -5.92 12.82 -13.40
C LYS A 201 -6.92 12.18 -12.47
N ASP A 202 -8.11 12.77 -12.31
CA ASP A 202 -9.16 12.26 -11.43
C ASP A 202 -9.67 10.90 -11.93
N ARG A 203 -9.90 10.77 -13.24
CA ARG A 203 -10.26 9.49 -13.85
C ARG A 203 -9.19 8.43 -13.59
N ASP A 204 -7.92 8.77 -13.77
CA ASP A 204 -6.81 7.84 -13.57
C ASP A 204 -6.68 7.45 -12.09
N ALA A 205 -6.89 8.39 -11.17
CA ALA A 205 -6.95 8.13 -9.73
C ALA A 205 -8.09 7.15 -9.37
N HIS A 206 -9.30 7.37 -9.89
CA HIS A 206 -10.43 6.46 -9.68
C HIS A 206 -10.21 5.07 -10.28
N ASN A 207 -9.56 5.00 -11.45
CA ASN A 207 -9.20 3.73 -12.06
C ASN A 207 -8.20 2.96 -11.17
N LEU A 208 -7.18 3.63 -10.65
CA LEU A 208 -6.21 3.03 -9.73
C LEU A 208 -6.88 2.55 -8.43
N GLU A 209 -7.76 3.36 -7.85
CA GLU A 209 -8.54 3.00 -6.67
C GLU A 209 -9.42 1.77 -6.94
N THR A 210 -10.13 1.75 -8.08
CA THR A 210 -10.98 0.62 -8.47
C THR A 210 -10.15 -0.67 -8.61
N ILE A 211 -8.95 -0.59 -9.19
CA ILE A 211 -8.03 -1.73 -9.31
C ILE A 211 -7.60 -2.20 -7.91
N SER A 212 -7.23 -1.27 -7.02
CA SER A 212 -6.85 -1.59 -5.64
C SER A 212 -7.98 -2.29 -4.88
N LEU A 213 -9.19 -1.74 -4.92
CA LEU A 213 -10.37 -2.29 -4.26
C LEU A 213 -10.73 -3.68 -4.80
N ARG A 214 -10.61 -3.91 -6.12
CA ARG A 214 -10.81 -5.23 -6.71
C ARG A 214 -9.79 -6.24 -6.19
N ARG A 215 -8.52 -5.84 -6.08
CA ARG A 215 -7.45 -6.69 -5.53
C ARG A 215 -7.71 -7.01 -4.05
N GLU A 216 -8.06 -6.03 -3.23
CA GLU A 216 -8.40 -6.24 -1.81
C GLU A 216 -9.62 -7.16 -1.63
N ASN A 217 -10.66 -6.97 -2.43
CA ASN A 217 -11.86 -7.80 -2.38
C ASN A 217 -11.53 -9.26 -2.76
N ASN A 218 -10.69 -9.47 -3.77
CA ASN A 218 -10.21 -10.80 -4.13
C ASN A 218 -9.39 -11.44 -3.00
N ASN A 219 -8.48 -10.69 -2.36
CA ASN A 219 -7.71 -11.16 -1.19
C ASN A 219 -8.61 -11.59 -0.05
N LEU A 220 -9.62 -10.79 0.29
CA LEU A 220 -10.56 -11.10 1.36
C LEU A 220 -11.38 -12.36 1.04
N LYS A 221 -11.83 -12.52 -0.21
CA LYS A 221 -12.54 -13.73 -0.66
C LYS A 221 -11.67 -14.98 -0.56
N GLU A 222 -10.42 -14.90 -0.98
CA GLU A 222 -9.48 -16.02 -0.93
C GLU A 222 -9.12 -16.39 0.51
N HIS A 223 -8.89 -15.38 1.37
CA HIS A 223 -8.68 -15.58 2.80
C HIS A 223 -9.86 -16.29 3.46
N LEU A 224 -11.08 -15.82 3.20
CA LEU A 224 -12.30 -16.43 3.72
C LEU A 224 -12.45 -17.87 3.23
N LYS A 225 -12.16 -18.14 1.96
CA LYS A 225 -12.23 -19.48 1.38
C LYS A 225 -11.23 -20.43 2.07
N LEU A 226 -9.96 -20.05 2.18
CA LEU A 226 -8.93 -20.86 2.82
C LEU A 226 -9.20 -21.06 4.32
N TYR A 227 -9.65 -20.01 5.01
CA TYR A 227 -10.07 -20.13 6.40
C TYR A 227 -11.22 -21.12 6.56
N THR A 228 -12.26 -21.01 5.71
CA THR A 228 -13.42 -21.90 5.76
C THR A 228 -13.02 -23.35 5.52
N GLN A 229 -12.18 -23.61 4.52
CA GLN A 229 -11.66 -24.94 4.24
C GLN A 229 -10.90 -25.51 5.45
N LYS A 230 -9.93 -24.77 5.98
CA LYS A 230 -9.09 -25.28 7.08
C LYS A 230 -9.86 -25.44 8.40
N CYS A 231 -10.79 -24.54 8.72
CA CYS A 231 -11.56 -24.64 9.97
C CYS A 231 -12.76 -25.60 9.88
N LYS A 232 -13.58 -25.51 8.82
CA LYS A 232 -14.82 -26.30 8.73
C LYS A 232 -14.64 -27.67 8.11
N GLU A 233 -13.62 -27.85 7.27
CA GLU A 233 -13.39 -29.14 6.62
C GLU A 233 -12.26 -29.87 7.32
N ASP A 234 -11.06 -29.31 7.35
CA ASP A 234 -9.87 -30.04 7.81
C ASP A 234 -9.85 -30.23 9.33
N PHE A 235 -10.08 -29.15 10.08
CA PHE A 235 -10.08 -29.21 11.54
C PHE A 235 -11.31 -29.95 12.09
N ALA A 236 -12.51 -29.68 11.57
CA ALA A 236 -13.72 -30.38 12.02
C ALA A 236 -13.65 -31.89 11.76
N LYS A 237 -13.14 -32.33 10.59
CA LYS A 237 -12.89 -33.75 10.32
C LYS A 237 -11.88 -34.35 11.29
N SER A 238 -10.83 -33.61 11.64
CA SER A 238 -9.83 -34.06 12.62
C SER A 238 -10.42 -34.28 14.02
N LEU A 239 -11.53 -33.62 14.35
CA LEU A 239 -12.24 -33.77 15.63
C LEU A 239 -13.31 -34.88 15.64
N GLU A 240 -13.67 -35.44 14.49
CA GLU A 240 -14.69 -36.49 14.37
C GLU A 240 -14.36 -37.72 15.25
N GLY A 241 -13.07 -38.07 15.33
CA GLY A 241 -12.60 -39.16 16.20
C GLY A 241 -12.84 -38.89 17.69
N ILE A 242 -12.74 -37.65 18.15
CA ILE A 242 -13.01 -37.29 19.56
C ILE A 242 -14.50 -37.44 19.85
N GLN A 243 -15.37 -36.97 18.96
CA GLN A 243 -16.82 -37.12 19.09
C GLN A 243 -17.22 -38.60 19.18
N MET A 244 -16.61 -39.45 18.37
CA MET A 244 -16.84 -40.90 18.40
C MET A 244 -16.40 -41.53 19.73
N VAL A 245 -15.24 -41.15 20.27
CA VAL A 245 -14.76 -41.67 21.57
C VAL A 245 -15.67 -41.22 22.70
N THR A 246 -16.05 -39.95 22.75
CA THR A 246 -16.94 -39.41 23.78
C THR A 246 -18.31 -40.08 23.73
N SER A 247 -18.90 -40.26 22.54
CA SER A 247 -20.18 -40.95 22.38
C SER A 247 -20.11 -42.40 22.86
N ASN A 248 -19.08 -43.16 22.47
CA ASN A 248 -18.89 -44.54 22.92
C ASN A 248 -18.67 -44.65 24.43
N PHE A 249 -17.96 -43.69 25.03
CA PHE A 249 -17.73 -43.63 26.47
C PHE A 249 -19.03 -43.36 27.24
N LEU A 250 -19.84 -42.39 26.81
CA LEU A 250 -21.14 -42.10 27.40
C LEU A 250 -22.09 -43.31 27.30
N VAL A 251 -22.14 -43.97 26.14
CA VAL A 251 -22.90 -45.22 25.98
C VAL A 251 -22.41 -46.31 26.94
N ARG A 252 -21.10 -46.40 27.21
CA ARG A 252 -20.55 -47.37 28.19
C ARG A 252 -20.97 -47.03 29.62
N ILE A 253 -21.01 -45.74 29.98
CA ILE A 253 -21.47 -45.24 31.28
C ILE A 253 -22.97 -45.53 31.48
N ASP A 254 -23.80 -45.22 30.48
CA ASP A 254 -25.24 -45.46 30.56
C ASP A 254 -25.55 -46.95 30.71
N ASN A 255 -24.72 -47.82 30.11
CA ASN A 255 -24.85 -49.27 30.23
C ASN A 255 -24.19 -49.87 31.49
N LEU A 256 -23.36 -49.11 32.23
CA LEU A 256 -22.77 -49.54 33.50
C LEU A 256 -23.81 -49.64 34.62
N PHE A 257 -24.95 -48.94 34.49
CA PHE A 257 -26.08 -49.04 35.39
C PHE A 257 -27.33 -49.53 34.63
N PRO A 258 -27.52 -50.85 34.49
CA PRO A 258 -28.73 -51.39 33.90
C PRO A 258 -29.94 -50.84 34.66
N HIS A 259 -30.93 -50.30 33.95
CA HIS A 259 -32.19 -49.80 34.52
C HIS A 259 -32.97 -50.87 35.31
N SER A 260 -32.48 -52.12 35.32
CA SER A 260 -33.05 -53.29 35.97
C SER A 260 -32.44 -53.65 37.33
N MET A 261 -31.41 -52.96 37.82
CA MET A 261 -30.95 -53.15 39.21
C MET A 261 -31.71 -52.21 40.15
N THR A 262 -33.01 -52.42 40.26
CA THR A 262 -33.74 -52.06 41.49
C THR A 262 -33.22 -52.96 42.59
N PHE A 263 -32.11 -52.58 43.22
CA PHE A 263 -31.75 -53.09 44.53
C PHE A 263 -33.01 -52.91 45.39
N HIS A 264 -33.59 -54.01 45.88
CA HIS A 264 -34.64 -53.95 46.89
C HIS A 264 -33.97 -53.46 48.19
N LEU A 265 -33.74 -52.15 48.25
CA LEU A 265 -33.22 -51.43 49.40
C LEU A 265 -34.33 -51.42 50.43
N THR A 266 -34.41 -52.48 51.23
CA THR A 266 -35.40 -52.63 52.31
C THR A 266 -35.04 -51.78 53.53
N CYS A 267 -33.85 -51.17 53.55
CA CYS A 267 -33.35 -50.33 54.64
C CYS A 267 -33.25 -48.86 54.20
N GLU A 268 -33.96 -47.98 54.89
CA GLU A 268 -34.06 -46.53 54.61
C GLU A 268 -32.69 -45.84 54.57
N LYS A 269 -31.76 -46.23 55.47
CA LYS A 269 -30.38 -45.73 55.48
C LYS A 269 -29.57 -46.14 54.25
N GLN A 270 -29.84 -47.31 53.66
CA GLN A 270 -29.15 -47.73 52.44
C GLN A 270 -29.66 -46.95 51.23
N THR A 271 -30.96 -46.64 51.18
CA THR A 271 -31.55 -45.76 50.15
C THR A 271 -30.96 -44.35 50.21
N GLU A 272 -30.81 -43.79 51.41
CA GLU A 272 -30.19 -42.48 51.60
C GLU A 272 -28.72 -42.44 51.16
N GLN A 273 -27.93 -43.47 51.50
CA GLN A 273 -26.53 -43.58 51.06
C GLN A 273 -26.43 -43.75 49.54
N MET A 274 -27.33 -44.51 48.92
CA MET A 274 -27.35 -44.70 47.46
C MET A 274 -27.69 -43.39 46.74
N GLU A 275 -28.67 -42.62 47.21
CA GLU A 275 -28.98 -41.31 46.64
C GLU A 275 -27.87 -40.28 46.89
N ASN A 276 -27.15 -40.35 48.02
CA ASN A 276 -25.96 -39.53 48.25
C ASN A 276 -24.83 -39.86 47.27
N ILE A 277 -24.58 -41.15 47.01
CA ILE A 277 -23.60 -41.60 46.02
C ILE A 277 -24.03 -41.14 44.63
N ARG A 278 -25.31 -41.30 44.27
CA ARG A 278 -25.89 -40.85 43.01
C ARG A 278 -25.70 -39.35 42.82
N ALA A 279 -26.05 -38.54 43.81
CA ALA A 279 -25.90 -37.09 43.77
C ALA A 279 -24.42 -36.68 43.64
N ARG A 280 -23.50 -37.33 44.37
CA ARG A 280 -22.06 -37.05 44.28
C ARG A 280 -21.46 -37.45 42.93
N CYS A 281 -21.83 -38.62 42.39
CA CYS A 281 -21.38 -39.06 41.08
C CYS A 281 -21.93 -38.16 39.96
N SER A 282 -23.20 -37.75 40.04
CA SER A 282 -23.80 -36.80 39.10
C SER A 282 -23.13 -35.43 39.15
N ASN A 283 -22.85 -34.91 40.35
CA ASN A 283 -22.14 -33.65 40.52
C ASN A 283 -20.69 -33.71 39.99
N LEU A 284 -19.98 -34.81 40.26
CA LEU A 284 -18.64 -35.03 39.73
C LEU A 284 -18.64 -35.13 38.20
N SER A 285 -19.59 -35.89 37.63
CA SER A 285 -19.77 -36.01 36.18
C SER A 285 -19.96 -34.64 35.54
N LYS A 286 -20.83 -33.81 36.14
CA LYS A 286 -21.11 -32.46 35.65
C LYS A 286 -19.92 -31.52 35.80
N GLU A 287 -19.17 -31.59 36.91
CA GLU A 287 -17.96 -30.77 37.09
C GLU A 287 -16.86 -31.14 36.08
N VAL A 288 -16.72 -32.44 35.79
CA VAL A 288 -15.80 -32.94 34.77
C VAL A 288 -16.22 -32.45 33.39
N GLU A 289 -17.51 -32.57 33.03
CA GLU A 289 -18.08 -32.05 31.78
C GLU A 289 -17.83 -30.54 31.63
N ASP A 290 -18.13 -29.74 32.66
CA ASP A 290 -17.90 -28.29 32.65
C ASP A 290 -16.41 -27.92 32.48
N LYS A 291 -15.50 -28.68 33.10
CA LYS A 291 -14.04 -28.46 32.94
C LYS A 291 -13.56 -28.86 31.54
N PHE A 292 -14.03 -29.98 31.00
CA PHE A 292 -13.70 -30.39 29.64
C PHE A 292 -14.25 -29.43 28.60
N GLN A 293 -15.50 -28.96 28.76
CA GLN A 293 -16.09 -27.99 27.85
C GLN A 293 -15.29 -26.69 27.83
N ARG A 294 -14.94 -26.13 29.00
CA ARG A 294 -14.08 -24.93 29.08
C ARG A 294 -12.71 -25.13 28.43
N TYR A 295 -12.12 -26.31 28.58
CA TYR A 295 -10.86 -26.64 27.93
C TYR A 295 -11.02 -26.69 26.40
N LEU A 296 -12.06 -27.37 25.90
CA LEU A 296 -12.38 -27.45 24.48
C LEU A 296 -12.67 -26.08 23.88
N ASP A 297 -13.41 -25.22 24.57
CA ASP A 297 -13.68 -23.85 24.13
C ASP A 297 -12.38 -23.03 24.02
N ASN A 298 -11.48 -23.15 24.99
CA ASN A 298 -10.20 -22.44 24.97
C ASN A 298 -9.31 -22.94 23.81
N VAL A 299 -9.21 -24.27 23.64
CA VAL A 299 -8.46 -24.86 22.53
C VAL A 299 -9.08 -24.47 21.18
N GLY A 300 -10.41 -24.55 21.05
CA GLY A 300 -11.14 -24.16 19.84
C GLY A 300 -10.89 -22.70 19.46
N ASN A 301 -10.96 -21.79 20.43
CA ASN A 301 -10.66 -20.37 20.22
C ASN A 301 -9.20 -20.14 19.77
N LYS A 302 -8.24 -20.84 20.39
CA LYS A 302 -6.82 -20.74 20.00
C LYS A 302 -6.60 -21.25 18.58
N VAL A 303 -7.16 -22.41 18.24
CA VAL A 303 -7.04 -22.98 16.89
C VAL A 303 -7.68 -22.08 15.85
N ALA A 304 -8.90 -21.57 16.11
CA ALA A 304 -9.57 -20.63 15.20
C ALA A 304 -8.73 -19.38 14.94
N ASN A 305 -8.13 -18.79 15.99
CA ASN A 305 -7.25 -17.63 15.86
C ASN A 305 -5.97 -17.92 15.07
N ILE A 306 -5.30 -19.04 15.37
CA ILE A 306 -4.11 -19.48 14.65
C ILE A 306 -4.45 -19.71 13.17
N GLN A 307 -5.59 -20.36 12.90
CA GLN A 307 -6.02 -20.68 11.55
C GLN A 307 -6.41 -19.44 10.76
N ALA A 308 -7.11 -18.49 11.38
CA ALA A 308 -7.43 -17.20 10.77
C ALA A 308 -6.17 -16.43 10.37
N LEU A 309 -5.17 -16.37 11.26
CA LEU A 309 -3.90 -15.70 11.00
C LEU A 309 -3.08 -16.44 9.93
N SER A 310 -2.99 -17.76 10.03
CA SER A 310 -2.28 -18.61 9.07
C SER A 310 -2.85 -18.45 7.66
N SER A 311 -4.17 -18.56 7.50
CA SER A 311 -4.82 -18.37 6.20
C SER A 311 -4.59 -16.96 5.65
N ARG A 312 -4.58 -15.93 6.51
CA ARG A 312 -4.34 -14.54 6.07
C ARG A 312 -2.92 -14.39 5.54
N LEU A 313 -1.94 -14.87 6.30
CA LEU A 313 -0.53 -14.79 5.93
C LEU A 313 -0.23 -15.59 4.66
N GLU A 314 -0.86 -16.75 4.49
CA GLU A 314 -0.70 -17.59 3.30
C GLU A 314 -1.21 -16.90 2.03
N VAL A 315 -2.40 -16.29 2.09
CA VAL A 315 -2.92 -15.48 0.97
C VAL A 315 -2.01 -14.29 0.70
N GLN A 316 -1.63 -13.53 1.73
CA GLN A 316 -0.76 -12.37 1.56
C GLN A 316 0.59 -12.76 0.95
N ASN A 317 1.20 -13.86 1.39
CA ASN A 317 2.47 -14.34 0.88
C ASN A 317 2.37 -14.78 -0.59
N SER A 318 1.29 -15.50 -0.94
CA SER A 318 1.00 -15.89 -2.33
C SER A 318 0.90 -14.66 -3.25
N HIS A 319 0.09 -13.67 -2.86
CA HIS A 319 -0.08 -12.44 -3.65
C HIS A 319 1.20 -11.60 -3.73
N LEU A 320 1.93 -11.43 -2.62
CA LEU A 320 3.21 -10.72 -2.63
C LEU A 320 4.24 -11.39 -3.54
N THR A 321 4.26 -12.73 -3.57
CA THR A 321 5.14 -13.49 -4.45
C THR A 321 4.78 -13.28 -5.92
N LEU A 322 3.49 -13.32 -6.27
CA LEU A 322 3.00 -13.05 -7.62
C LEU A 322 3.28 -11.61 -8.06
N ASP A 323 3.01 -10.63 -7.20
CA ASP A 323 3.28 -9.21 -7.47
C ASP A 323 4.78 -8.96 -7.65
N LEU A 324 5.64 -9.59 -6.83
CA LEU A 324 7.08 -9.51 -7.00
C LEU A 324 7.53 -10.11 -8.33
N GLN A 325 7.02 -11.28 -8.69
CA GLN A 325 7.33 -11.93 -9.96
C GLN A 325 6.91 -11.06 -11.16
N GLN A 326 5.70 -10.50 -11.11
CA GLN A 326 5.20 -9.59 -12.14
C GLN A 326 6.03 -8.31 -12.22
N CYS A 327 6.42 -7.73 -11.08
CA CYS A 327 7.28 -6.56 -11.02
C CYS A 327 8.65 -6.82 -11.68
N VAL A 328 9.27 -7.96 -11.37
CA VAL A 328 10.54 -8.36 -11.97
C VAL A 328 10.39 -8.55 -13.48
N GLN A 329 9.34 -9.24 -13.93
CA GLN A 329 9.07 -9.44 -15.35
C GLN A 329 8.86 -8.11 -16.08
N ASN A 330 7.97 -7.24 -15.58
CA ASN A 330 7.72 -5.93 -16.17
C ASN A 330 8.98 -5.09 -16.23
N ARG A 331 9.76 -5.02 -15.14
CA ARG A 331 11.02 -4.29 -15.11
C ARG A 331 11.99 -4.80 -16.19
N SER A 332 12.11 -6.11 -16.34
CA SER A 332 12.98 -6.71 -17.35
C SER A 332 12.51 -6.38 -18.78
N ALA A 333 11.20 -6.44 -19.03
CA ALA A 333 10.62 -6.11 -20.33
C ALA A 333 10.81 -4.63 -20.68
N THR A 334 10.52 -3.71 -19.75
CA THR A 334 10.72 -2.27 -19.96
C THR A 334 12.19 -1.92 -20.15
N ALA A 335 13.11 -2.57 -19.42
CA ALA A 335 14.55 -2.36 -19.62
C ALA A 335 15.01 -2.84 -21.00
N ALA A 336 14.51 -3.99 -21.47
CA ALA A 336 14.80 -4.51 -22.80
C ALA A 336 14.24 -3.60 -23.90
N GLU A 337 13.00 -3.15 -23.76
CA GLU A 337 12.36 -2.23 -24.69
C GLU A 337 13.07 -0.87 -24.74
N GLY A 338 13.41 -0.30 -23.58
CA GLY A 338 14.20 0.93 -23.50
C GLY A 338 15.57 0.80 -24.16
N SER A 339 16.23 -0.34 -23.98
CA SER A 339 17.51 -0.62 -24.65
C SER A 339 17.36 -0.70 -26.17
N ARG A 340 16.29 -1.36 -26.66
CA ARG A 340 15.99 -1.44 -28.09
C ARG A 340 15.71 -0.06 -28.69
N LEU A 341 14.92 0.77 -28.00
CA LEU A 341 14.57 2.11 -28.46
C LEU A 341 15.79 3.04 -28.50
N LEU A 342 16.69 2.92 -27.52
CA LEU A 342 17.97 3.64 -27.55
C LEU A 342 18.86 3.21 -28.72
N LEU A 343 18.92 1.92 -29.02
CA LEU A 343 19.65 1.43 -30.20
C LEU A 343 19.07 1.98 -31.49
N GLU A 344 17.74 1.94 -31.64
CA GLU A 344 17.06 2.47 -32.83
C GLU A 344 17.31 3.98 -33.02
N ILE A 345 17.24 4.77 -31.94
CA ILE A 345 17.57 6.20 -31.97
C ILE A 345 19.02 6.41 -32.41
N ARG A 346 19.95 5.60 -31.88
CA ARG A 346 21.37 5.70 -32.22
C ARG A 346 21.62 5.36 -33.69
N GLU A 347 21.07 4.26 -34.18
CA GLU A 347 21.19 3.87 -35.59
C GLU A 347 20.61 4.93 -36.53
N ASN A 348 19.47 5.52 -36.18
CA ASN A 348 18.87 6.57 -36.99
C ASN A 348 19.73 7.84 -36.99
N HIS A 349 20.31 8.20 -35.84
CA HIS A 349 21.26 9.31 -35.75
C HIS A 349 22.50 9.06 -36.61
N ASP A 350 23.11 7.87 -36.51
CA ASP A 350 24.29 7.50 -37.29
C ASP A 350 24.00 7.54 -38.80
N ARG A 351 22.82 7.08 -39.25
CA ARG A 351 22.38 7.19 -40.65
C ARG A 351 22.22 8.64 -41.11
N GLN A 352 21.66 9.51 -40.27
CA GLN A 352 21.53 10.93 -40.60
C GLN A 352 22.90 11.59 -40.73
N VAL A 353 23.84 11.29 -39.82
CA VAL A 353 25.21 11.78 -39.89
C VAL A 353 25.92 11.30 -41.15
N GLU A 354 25.80 10.01 -41.49
CA GLU A 354 26.39 9.47 -42.71
C GLU A 354 25.85 10.17 -43.97
N THR A 355 24.54 10.43 -44.01
CA THR A 355 23.89 11.15 -45.12
C THR A 355 24.43 12.58 -45.23
N LEU A 356 24.55 13.29 -44.11
CA LEU A 356 25.11 14.64 -44.08
C LEU A 356 26.58 14.67 -44.53
N LEU A 357 27.37 13.68 -44.14
CA LEU A 357 28.78 13.58 -44.56
C LEU A 357 28.91 13.32 -46.06
N LYS A 358 28.07 12.43 -46.63
CA LYS A 358 28.03 12.20 -48.09
C LYS A 358 27.67 13.47 -48.84
N GLU A 359 26.66 14.20 -48.37
CA GLU A 359 26.24 15.44 -49.00
C GLU A 359 27.29 16.56 -48.86
N GLN A 360 27.95 16.66 -47.69
CA GLN A 360 29.06 17.59 -47.50
C GLN A 360 30.21 17.32 -48.47
N ASN A 361 30.58 16.05 -48.68
CA ASN A 361 31.63 15.67 -49.61
C ASN A 361 31.24 16.01 -51.06
N ARG A 362 30.00 15.68 -51.45
CA ARG A 362 29.45 16.05 -52.77
C ARG A 362 29.52 17.56 -53.02
N LEU A 363 29.11 18.37 -52.04
CA LEU A 363 29.16 19.83 -52.13
C LEU A 363 30.60 20.37 -52.19
N ARG A 364 31.56 19.73 -51.51
CA ARG A 364 32.99 20.11 -51.61
C ARG A 364 33.55 19.83 -53.00
N GLU A 365 33.24 18.67 -53.58
CA GLU A 365 33.64 18.32 -54.94
C GLU A 365 33.04 19.29 -55.96
N GLU A 366 31.74 19.57 -55.85
CA GLU A 366 31.05 20.52 -56.73
C GLU A 366 31.66 21.93 -56.63
N LYS A 367 31.96 22.39 -55.41
CA LYS A 367 32.66 23.67 -55.18
C LYS A 367 34.05 23.70 -55.81
N SER A 368 34.80 22.60 -55.73
CA SER A 368 36.13 22.50 -56.35
C SER A 368 36.04 22.61 -57.87
N LEU A 369 35.12 21.86 -58.48
CA LEU A 369 34.88 21.90 -59.93
C LEU A 369 34.40 23.28 -60.41
N GLN A 370 33.55 23.96 -59.64
CA GLN A 370 33.16 25.33 -59.93
C GLN A 370 34.35 26.29 -59.81
N GLY A 371 35.22 26.11 -58.81
CA GLY A 371 36.46 26.88 -58.66
C GLY A 371 37.39 26.74 -59.87
N GLU A 372 37.63 25.51 -60.33
CA GLU A 372 38.44 25.25 -61.54
C GLU A 372 37.81 25.88 -62.80
N ARG A 373 36.49 25.77 -62.95
CA ARG A 373 35.76 26.37 -64.06
C ARG A 373 35.87 27.90 -64.05
N LEU A 374 35.80 28.52 -62.87
CA LEU A 374 35.98 29.97 -62.71
C LEU A 374 37.40 30.40 -63.09
N ILE A 375 38.42 29.69 -62.65
CA ILE A 375 39.82 29.97 -63.02
C ILE A 375 40.00 29.91 -64.55
N LEU A 376 39.43 28.90 -65.21
CA LEU A 376 39.50 28.75 -66.66
C LEU A 376 38.79 29.91 -67.38
N ARG A 377 37.59 30.30 -66.91
CA ARG A 377 36.87 31.46 -67.45
C ARG A 377 37.62 32.76 -67.22
N GLU A 378 38.26 32.94 -66.08
CA GLU A 378 39.06 34.12 -65.80
C GLU A 378 40.29 34.21 -66.71
N ALA A 379 40.94 33.08 -67.01
CA ALA A 379 42.02 33.00 -68.00
C ALA A 379 41.54 33.32 -69.43
N GLU A 380 40.37 32.82 -69.83
CA GLU A 380 39.73 33.17 -71.11
C GLU A 380 39.42 34.67 -71.20
N VAL A 381 38.81 35.25 -70.16
CA VAL A 381 38.50 36.69 -70.10
C VAL A 381 39.78 37.52 -70.18
N LYS A 382 40.83 37.13 -69.46
CA LYS A 382 42.13 37.82 -69.52
C LYS A 382 42.74 37.79 -70.92
N THR A 383 42.63 36.65 -71.61
CA THR A 383 43.10 36.49 -73.00
C THR A 383 42.30 37.36 -73.96
N LEU A 384 40.97 37.33 -73.85
CA LEU A 384 40.07 38.18 -74.65
C LEU A 384 40.33 39.66 -74.39
N ASN A 385 40.54 40.06 -73.13
CA ASN A 385 40.85 41.45 -72.79
C ASN A 385 42.19 41.89 -73.40
N GLY A 386 43.23 41.04 -73.35
CA GLY A 386 44.50 41.30 -74.04
C GLY A 386 44.35 41.42 -75.56
N ASN A 387 43.47 40.61 -76.17
CA ASN A 387 43.15 40.72 -77.59
C ASN A 387 42.40 42.02 -77.91
N VAL A 388 41.45 42.44 -77.07
CA VAL A 388 40.73 43.72 -77.21
C VAL A 388 41.69 44.90 -77.08
N GLU A 389 42.59 44.89 -76.10
CA GLU A 389 43.62 45.91 -75.92
C GLU A 389 44.56 45.97 -77.14
N SER A 390 44.99 44.82 -77.65
CA SER A 390 45.80 44.73 -78.88
C SER A 390 45.07 45.28 -80.10
N LEU A 391 43.79 44.90 -80.30
CA LEU A 391 42.95 45.41 -81.39
C LEU A 391 42.69 46.92 -81.26
N THR A 392 42.48 47.41 -80.04
CA THR A 392 42.30 48.84 -79.76
C THR A 392 43.59 49.61 -80.05
N THR A 393 44.75 49.05 -79.68
CA THR A 393 46.07 49.62 -79.98
C THR A 393 46.34 49.63 -81.49
N ALA A 394 45.98 48.56 -82.20
CA ALA A 394 46.06 48.49 -83.66
C ALA A 394 45.12 49.50 -84.34
N LEU A 395 43.91 49.69 -83.81
CA LEU A 395 42.95 50.67 -84.31
C LEU A 395 43.45 52.11 -84.10
N THR A 396 44.08 52.41 -82.96
CA THR A 396 44.73 53.71 -82.73
C THR A 396 45.94 53.94 -83.64
N ASN A 397 46.65 52.89 -84.05
CA ASN A 397 47.78 52.98 -84.98
C ASN A 397 47.35 53.09 -86.45
N CYS A 398 46.16 52.61 -86.82
CA CYS A 398 45.60 52.75 -88.16
C CYS A 398 44.92 54.11 -88.43
N ASN A 399 44.83 55.01 -87.44
CA ASN A 399 44.36 56.38 -87.66
C ASN A 399 45.08 57.41 -86.76
N PRO A 400 46.22 57.98 -87.21
CA PRO A 400 46.93 58.98 -86.43
C PRO A 400 46.31 60.37 -86.68
N LYS A 401 45.09 60.61 -86.18
CA LYS A 401 44.55 61.97 -86.01
C LYS A 401 43.38 61.96 -85.04
N LEU A 402 43.70 62.15 -83.76
CA LEU A 402 43.05 63.12 -82.86
C LEU A 402 43.68 63.00 -81.47
N THR A 403 44.73 63.78 -81.26
CA THR A 403 45.14 64.20 -79.93
C THR A 403 44.06 65.12 -79.35
N GLY A 404 43.56 64.78 -78.16
CA GLY A 404 43.03 65.73 -77.20
C GLY A 404 41.55 65.59 -76.85
N GLN A 405 41.27 64.94 -75.71
CA GLN A 405 40.60 65.58 -74.58
C GLN A 405 40.48 64.62 -73.38
N LYS A 406 40.95 65.10 -72.22
CA LYS A 406 40.53 64.63 -70.89
C LYS A 406 39.15 65.26 -70.61
N PRO A 407 38.25 64.56 -69.90
CA PRO A 407 37.97 64.97 -68.51
C PRO A 407 38.05 63.76 -67.55
N LEU A 408 38.59 63.91 -66.33
CA LEU A 408 37.80 64.07 -65.08
C LEU A 408 36.60 63.10 -65.07
N GLY A 409 36.53 62.04 -64.29
CA GLY A 409 37.07 61.74 -62.97
C GLY A 409 35.90 61.15 -62.17
N LEU A 410 36.05 59.97 -61.57
CA LEU A 410 35.32 59.65 -60.35
C LEU A 410 36.10 58.62 -59.52
N MET A 411 36.21 59.00 -58.25
CA MET A 411 36.85 58.34 -57.13
C MET A 411 36.27 56.94 -56.83
N SER A 412 37.18 56.04 -56.44
CA SER A 412 37.15 55.25 -55.19
C SER A 412 35.87 54.53 -54.77
N ALA A 413 35.96 53.19 -54.62
CA ALA A 413 35.71 52.50 -53.34
C ALA A 413 36.09 51.02 -53.41
N LEU A 414 37.32 50.72 -52.98
CA LEU A 414 37.73 49.40 -52.50
C LEU A 414 37.60 49.46 -50.96
N LYS A 415 36.51 48.93 -50.41
CA LYS A 415 36.39 48.46 -49.02
C LYS A 415 35.04 47.78 -48.79
N GLY A 416 35.07 46.47 -48.56
CA GLY A 416 33.87 45.69 -48.26
C GLY A 416 34.14 44.19 -48.26
N GLY A 417 35.14 43.72 -47.51
CA GLY A 417 35.25 42.30 -47.18
C GLY A 417 34.06 41.89 -46.28
N PRO A 418 33.45 40.72 -46.50
CA PRO A 418 32.33 40.26 -45.69
C PRO A 418 32.83 39.86 -44.29
N SER A 419 32.31 40.53 -43.26
CA SER A 419 32.41 40.05 -41.89
C SER A 419 31.55 38.79 -41.75
N ILE A 420 32.22 37.64 -41.68
CA ILE A 420 31.60 36.37 -41.30
C ILE A 420 31.31 36.46 -39.80
N ALA A 421 30.09 36.83 -39.44
CA ALA A 421 29.56 36.57 -38.11
C ALA A 421 29.23 35.07 -38.02
N ALA A 422 29.98 34.35 -37.19
CA ALA A 422 29.65 33.00 -36.78
C ALA A 422 28.35 33.02 -35.94
N PRO A 423 27.39 32.13 -36.17
CA PRO A 423 26.32 31.92 -35.20
C PRO A 423 26.90 31.19 -33.99
N VAL A 424 26.95 31.90 -32.85
CA VAL A 424 27.16 31.29 -31.53
C VAL A 424 25.98 30.35 -31.28
N ILE A 425 26.25 29.05 -31.28
CA ILE A 425 25.33 28.01 -30.81
C ILE A 425 25.26 28.15 -29.29
N SER A 426 24.18 28.75 -28.81
CA SER A 426 23.79 28.74 -27.41
C SER A 426 23.44 27.30 -27.00
N LYS A 427 24.21 26.73 -26.06
CA LYS A 427 23.88 25.47 -25.38
C LYS A 427 22.57 25.62 -24.60
N PRO A 428 21.65 24.64 -24.63
CA PRO A 428 20.59 24.58 -23.64
C PRO A 428 21.15 24.11 -22.30
N HIS A 429 20.80 24.85 -21.26
CA HIS A 429 21.08 24.55 -19.86
C HIS A 429 20.24 23.33 -19.45
N MET A 430 20.87 22.18 -19.23
CA MET A 430 20.24 21.11 -18.46
C MET A 430 20.42 21.43 -16.98
N ALA A 431 19.33 21.80 -16.31
CA ALA A 431 19.24 21.79 -14.86
C ALA A 431 19.16 20.33 -14.39
N ARG A 432 19.87 20.06 -13.30
CA ARG A 432 19.96 18.77 -12.63
C ARG A 432 18.89 18.64 -11.56
#